data_AF-A0A6P0XER7-F1
#
_entry.id   AF-A0A6P0XER7-F1
#
_cell.length_a   1.000
_cell.length_b   1.000
_cell.length_c   1.000
_cell.angle_alpha   90.00
_cell.angle_beta   90.00
_cell.angle_gamma   90.00
#
_symmetry.space_group_name_H-M   'P 1'
#
loop_
_entity.id
_entity.type
_entity.pdbx_description
1 polymer ?
#
loop_
_entity_poly.entity_id
_entity_poly.type
_entity_poly.pdbx_seq_one_letter_code
_entity_poly.pdbx_strand_id
1 'polypeptide(L)'
;MIDILSYSLIVIGIIFWFWGTFPLLGNRSVLFKLHSLSVADTLGSMSIVVGLLLKIPVEWPLLLLALITLAIWNTVLGYVLAYCSSSGGKND
;
A
#
# COMPACT_ATOMS: atom_id res chain seq x y z
N MET A 1 8.22 -21.75 14.61
CA MET A 1 9.13 -20.59 14.43
C MET A 1 8.69 -19.72 13.25
N ILE A 2 8.37 -20.33 12.10
CA ILE A 2 7.82 -19.64 10.92
C ILE A 2 6.49 -18.93 11.24
N ASP A 3 5.64 -19.52 12.09
CA ASP A 3 4.38 -18.88 12.51
C ASP A 3 4.61 -17.55 13.25
N ILE A 4 5.59 -17.49 14.14
CA ILE A 4 5.90 -16.25 14.89
C ILE A 4 6.35 -15.15 13.93
N LEU A 5 7.20 -15.50 12.96
CA LEU A 5 7.63 -14.58 11.90
C LEU A 5 6.44 -14.11 11.05
N SER A 6 5.59 -15.05 10.61
CA SER A 6 4.39 -14.75 9.82
C SER A 6 3.42 -13.82 10.56
N TYR A 7 3.09 -14.13 11.82
CA TYR A 7 2.23 -13.28 12.63
C TYR A 7 2.85 -11.91 12.89
N SER A 8 4.18 -11.82 13.09
CA SER A 8 4.86 -10.54 13.25
C SER A 8 4.75 -9.66 11.99
N LEU A 9 4.92 -10.24 10.80
CA LEU A 9 4.76 -9.57 9.50
C LEU A 9 3.34 -9.05 9.29
N ILE A 10 2.33 -9.84 9.68
CA ILE A 10 0.92 -9.43 9.61
C ILE A 10 0.67 -8.25 10.56
N VAL A 11 1.15 -8.32 11.81
CA VAL A 11 1.00 -7.23 12.79
C VAL A 11 1.69 -5.95 12.31
N ILE A 12 2.91 -6.06 11.75
CA ILE A 12 3.63 -4.92 11.16
C ILE A 12 2.83 -4.32 10.01
N GLY A 13 2.26 -5.15 9.14
CA GLY A 13 1.44 -4.66 8.02
C GLY A 13 0.20 -3.89 8.49
N ILE A 14 -0.45 -4.36 9.56
CA ILE A 14 -1.57 -3.66 10.20
C ILE A 14 -1.11 -2.31 10.78
N ILE A 15 0.07 -2.25 11.42
CA ILE A 15 0.63 -0.99 11.94
C ILE A 15 0.86 0.01 10.81
N PHE A 16 1.38 -0.45 9.65
CA PHE A 16 1.55 0.42 8.48
C PHE A 16 0.23 0.99 7.96
N TRP A 17 -0.84 0.18 7.92
CA TRP A 17 -2.18 0.68 7.58
C TRP A 17 -2.65 1.79 8.52
N PHE A 18 -2.48 1.63 9.83
CA PHE A 18 -2.81 2.69 10.79
C PHE A 18 -1.92 3.92 10.62
N TRP A 19 -0.62 3.74 10.35
CA TRP A 19 0.30 4.85 10.09
C TRP A 19 -0.08 5.66 8.86
N GLY A 20 -0.56 5.00 7.79
CA GLY A 20 -1.07 5.66 6.58
C GLY A 20 -2.31 6.53 6.79
N THR A 21 -3.09 6.21 7.83
CA THR A 21 -4.32 6.94 8.17
C THR A 21 -4.02 8.21 8.99
N PHE A 22 -2.90 8.24 9.70
CA PHE A 22 -2.47 9.38 10.51
C PHE A 22 -2.25 10.69 9.71
N PRO A 23 -1.54 10.71 8.55
CA PRO A 23 -1.35 11.91 7.76
C PRO A 23 -2.64 12.47 7.14
N LEU A 24 -3.74 11.72 7.13
CA LEU A 24 -5.05 12.23 6.68
C LEU A 24 -5.60 13.34 7.60
N LEU A 25 -5.26 13.30 8.90
CA LEU A 25 -5.73 14.24 9.93
C LEU A 25 -5.06 15.63 9.86
N GLY A 26 -3.98 15.80 9.08
CA GLY A 26 -3.25 17.06 8.98
C GLY A 26 -3.77 18.01 7.90
N ASN A 27 -3.50 19.31 8.01
CA ASN A 27 -3.77 20.34 6.97
C ASN A 27 -2.67 20.38 5.88
N ARG A 28 -2.29 19.22 5.33
CA ARG A 28 -1.32 19.12 4.21
C ARG A 28 -2.05 18.97 2.87
N SER A 29 -1.34 19.24 1.77
CA SER A 29 -1.88 19.10 0.41
C SER A 29 -2.40 17.68 0.15
N VAL A 30 -3.47 17.59 -0.64
CA VAL A 30 -4.14 16.32 -0.98
C VAL A 30 -3.18 15.31 -1.60
N LEU A 31 -2.22 15.78 -2.40
CA LEU A 31 -1.20 14.98 -3.07
C LEU A 31 -0.21 14.34 -2.07
N PHE A 32 0.17 15.08 -1.02
CA PHE A 32 1.04 14.55 0.04
C PHE A 32 0.31 13.51 0.90
N LYS A 33 -0.98 13.73 1.17
CA LYS A 33 -1.84 12.75 1.86
C LYS A 33 -1.97 11.46 1.06
N LEU A 34 -2.28 11.58 -0.23
CA LEU A 34 -2.45 10.43 -1.13
C LEU A 34 -1.15 9.66 -1.30
N HIS A 35 0.01 10.33 -1.41
CA HIS A 35 1.29 9.66 -1.47
C HIS A 35 1.59 8.85 -0.20
N SER A 36 1.42 9.45 0.99
CA SER A 36 1.63 8.73 2.26
C SER A 36 0.65 7.58 2.43
N LEU A 37 -0.63 7.77 2.06
CA LEU A 37 -1.64 6.72 2.10
C LEU A 37 -1.28 5.57 1.15
N SER A 38 -0.85 5.87 -0.07
CA SER A 38 -0.47 4.88 -1.09
C SER A 38 0.76 4.07 -0.67
N VAL A 39 1.78 4.71 -0.08
CA VAL A 39 2.99 4.03 0.42
C VAL A 39 2.67 3.13 1.61
N ALA A 40 1.88 3.64 2.55
CA ALA A 40 1.46 2.87 3.72
C ALA A 40 0.58 1.68 3.34
N ASP A 41 -0.31 1.84 2.36
CA ASP A 41 -1.16 0.77 1.86
C ASP A 41 -0.34 -0.32 1.17
N THR A 42 0.60 0.03 0.27
CA THR A 42 1.45 -0.98 -0.39
C THR A 42 2.37 -1.72 0.56
N LEU A 43 3.10 -1.02 1.42
CA LEU A 43 4.01 -1.67 2.37
C LEU A 43 3.24 -2.51 3.40
N GLY A 44 2.07 -2.03 3.84
CA GLY A 44 1.20 -2.75 4.77
C GLY A 44 0.68 -4.05 4.16
N SER A 45 0.05 -3.95 2.99
CA SER A 45 -0.52 -5.11 2.31
C SER A 45 0.55 -6.07 1.76
N MET A 46 1.71 -5.60 1.29
CA MET A 46 2.86 -6.47 0.98
C MET A 46 3.33 -7.26 2.20
N SER A 47 3.47 -6.62 3.37
CA SER A 47 3.89 -7.30 4.61
C SER A 47 2.89 -8.38 5.04
N ILE A 48 1.59 -8.12 4.90
CA ILE A 48 0.53 -9.10 5.19
C ILE A 48 0.60 -10.26 4.20
N VAL A 49 0.72 -9.99 2.91
CA VAL A 49 0.79 -11.04 1.87
C VAL A 49 2.03 -11.90 2.05
N VAL A 50 3.19 -11.32 2.33
CA VAL A 50 4.42 -12.07 2.64
C VAL A 50 4.28 -12.88 3.94
N GLY A 51 3.63 -12.32 4.97
CA GLY A 51 3.28 -13.06 6.17
C GLY A 51 2.39 -14.27 5.86
N LEU A 52 1.35 -14.10 5.04
CA LEU A 52 0.48 -15.20 4.61
C LEU A 52 1.23 -16.25 3.77
N LEU A 53 2.13 -15.80 2.90
CA LEU A 53 2.98 -16.63 2.05
C LEU A 53 3.82 -17.63 2.85
N LEU A 54 4.37 -17.16 3.98
CA LEU A 54 5.15 -17.98 4.89
C LEU A 54 4.29 -19.00 5.65
N LYS A 55 3.00 -18.72 5.83
CA LYS A 55 2.07 -19.57 6.58
C LYS A 55 1.35 -20.59 5.69
N ILE A 56 0.98 -20.20 4.48
CA ILE A 56 0.22 -21.01 3.54
C ILE A 56 0.96 -21.04 2.19
N PRO A 57 2.10 -21.75 2.10
CA PRO A 57 2.91 -21.78 0.89
C PRO A 57 2.22 -22.51 -0.28
N VAL A 58 1.17 -23.29 -0.02
CA VAL A 58 0.42 -24.00 -1.07
C VAL A 58 -0.35 -23.03 -2.00
N GLU A 59 -0.75 -21.87 -1.50
CA GLU A 59 -1.48 -20.84 -2.26
C GLU A 59 -0.55 -19.75 -2.84
N TRP A 60 0.75 -20.04 -2.95
CA TRP A 60 1.76 -19.09 -3.44
C TRP A 60 1.40 -18.40 -4.77
N PRO A 61 0.79 -19.07 -5.77
CA PRO A 61 0.39 -18.42 -7.03
C PRO A 61 -0.67 -17.31 -6.84
N LEU A 62 -1.66 -17.52 -5.96
CA LEU A 62 -2.70 -16.53 -5.68
C LEU A 62 -2.13 -15.32 -4.94
N LEU A 63 -1.23 -15.56 -3.98
CA LEU A 63 -0.57 -14.51 -3.22
C LEU A 63 0.39 -13.68 -4.08
N LEU A 64 1.08 -14.33 -5.02
CA LEU A 64 1.89 -13.65 -6.04
C LEU A 64 1.03 -12.78 -6.95
N LEU A 65 -0.13 -13.29 -7.38
CA LEU A 65 -1.08 -12.52 -8.17
C LEU A 65 -1.56 -11.27 -7.39
N ALA A 66 -1.89 -11.43 -6.11
CA ALA A 66 -2.26 -10.32 -5.23
C ALA A 66 -1.16 -9.24 -5.15
N LEU A 67 0.12 -9.64 -5.03
CA LEU A 67 1.25 -8.71 -5.04
C LEU A 67 1.38 -7.94 -6.35
N ILE A 68 1.23 -8.63 -7.49
CA ILE A 68 1.34 -8.01 -8.82
C ILE A 68 0.18 -7.02 -9.02
N THR A 69 -1.04 -7.42 -8.73
CA THR A 69 -2.22 -6.56 -8.85
C THR A 69 -2.10 -5.32 -7.96
N LEU A 70 -1.64 -5.49 -6.72
CA LEU A 70 -1.39 -4.39 -5.78
C LEU A 70 -0.37 -3.40 -6.33
N ALA A 71 0.76 -3.89 -6.86
CA ALA A 71 1.82 -3.05 -7.42
C ALA A 71 1.34 -2.24 -8.64
N ILE A 72 0.55 -2.87 -9.51
CA ILE A 72 -0.03 -2.20 -10.69
C ILE A 72 -1.04 -1.13 -10.25
N TRP A 73 -1.94 -1.45 -9.32
CA TRP A 73 -2.96 -0.50 -8.89
C TRP A 73 -2.36 0.74 -8.21
N ASN A 74 -1.36 0.56 -7.35
CA ASN A 74 -0.75 1.67 -6.62
C ASN A 74 -0.02 2.65 -7.56
N THR A 75 0.65 2.14 -8.59
CA THR A 75 1.36 2.96 -9.58
C THR A 75 0.41 3.71 -10.52
N VAL A 76 -0.65 3.05 -11.00
CA VAL A 76 -1.67 3.67 -11.85
C VAL A 76 -2.41 4.78 -11.09
N LEU A 77 -2.79 4.54 -9.83
CA LEU A 77 -3.48 5.53 -9.00
C LEU A 77 -2.61 6.78 -8.77
N GLY A 78 -1.31 6.59 -8.48
CA GLY A 78 -0.37 7.70 -8.35
C GLY A 78 -0.21 8.54 -9.63
N TYR A 79 -0.12 7.87 -10.79
CA TYR A 79 -0.02 8.53 -12.10
C TYR A 79 -1.27 9.37 -12.41
N VAL A 80 -2.47 8.80 -12.26
CA VAL A 80 -3.74 9.49 -12.56
C VAL A 80 -3.90 10.74 -11.69
N LEU A 81 -3.57 10.65 -10.40
CA LEU A 81 -3.62 11.80 -9.49
C LEU A 81 -2.64 12.91 -9.86
N ALA A 82 -1.40 12.54 -10.23
CA ALA A 82 -0.40 13.49 -10.69
C ALA A 82 -0.84 14.18 -11.99
N TYR A 83 -1.43 13.43 -12.92
CA TYR A 83 -1.93 13.95 -14.19
C TYR A 83 -3.11 14.93 -14.01
N CYS A 84 -4.11 14.55 -13.20
CA CYS A 84 -5.28 15.40 -12.93
C CYS A 84 -4.92 16.67 -12.14
N SER A 85 -3.92 16.61 -11.24
CA SER A 85 -3.49 17.79 -10.48
C SER A 85 -2.60 18.74 -11.28
N SER A 86 -1.81 18.24 -12.23
CA SER A 86 -0.96 19.06 -13.11
C SER A 86 -1.76 19.81 -14.19
N SER A 87 -2.84 19.21 -14.72
CA SER A 87 -3.65 19.83 -15.77
C SER A 87 -4.52 21.00 -15.31
N GLY A 88 -4.67 21.22 -13.99
CA GLY A 88 -5.40 22.36 -13.43
C GLY A 88 -4.63 23.69 -13.43
N GLY A 89 -3.36 23.70 -13.86
CA GLY A 89 -2.49 24.89 -13.86
C GLY A 89 -2.29 25.56 -15.23
N LYS A 90 -2.97 25.08 -16.27
CA LYS A 90 -2.92 25.68 -17.62
C LYS A 90 -4.25 26.38 -17.88
N ASN A 91 -4.37 27.58 -17.30
CA ASN A 91 -5.28 28.59 -17.82
C ASN A 91 -4.61 29.21 -19.06
N ASP A 92 -5.44 29.47 -20.07
CA ASP A 92 -5.13 30.27 -21.27
C ASP A 92 -4.42 31.60 -20.95
#